data_AF-A0A1R4G1H9-F1
#
_entry.id   AF-A0A1R4G1H9-F1
#
_cell.length_a   1.000
_cell.length_b   1.000
_cell.length_c   1.000
_cell.angle_alpha   90.00
_cell.angle_beta   90.00
_cell.angle_gamma   90.00
#
_symmetry.space_group_name_H-M   'P 1'
#
loop_
_entity.id
_entity.type
_entity.pdbx_description
1 polymer ?
#
loop_
_entity_poly.entity_id
_entity_poly.type
_entity_poly.pdbx_seq_one_letter_code
_entity_poly.pdbx_strand_id
1 'polypeptide(L)'
;MIMSFDAKGPDTGDAPGREEIALFAASLPRLHDAALHLIQGRKTSPVGVCVALARSVGAVDLTAEAGQDFRRRFNGFYGVRRNGAWREAFYSAFEAMKAETGSADIFFDGMLAAVFDRTGRTEASFVSKAVAVLRPESPIIDSVVRARLAKRISAPPFGGGLENASAYYRWLSDVFESLGRTEEAGAWSVVFDEAFADVPGAASLHIHRKLDFLIWGGTSVD
;
A
#
# COMPACT_ATOMS: atom_id res chain seq x y z
N MET A 1 -14.65 -29.65 -9.60
CA MET A 1 -13.91 -29.39 -10.84
C MET A 1 -12.70 -28.57 -10.46
N ILE A 2 -11.58 -29.25 -10.23
CA ILE A 2 -10.35 -28.66 -9.68
C ILE A 2 -9.54 -28.16 -10.87
N MET A 3 -9.41 -26.84 -11.03
CA MET A 3 -8.48 -26.30 -12.01
C MET A 3 -7.08 -26.32 -11.41
N SER A 4 -6.30 -27.29 -11.89
CA SER A 4 -4.85 -27.35 -11.77
C SER A 4 -4.28 -26.11 -12.44
N PHE A 5 -3.65 -25.22 -11.66
CA PHE A 5 -2.77 -24.21 -12.20
C PHE A 5 -1.40 -24.87 -12.37
N ASP A 6 -1.01 -25.08 -13.62
CA ASP A 6 0.34 -25.53 -13.95
C ASP A 6 1.36 -24.56 -13.36
N ALA A 7 2.17 -25.09 -12.47
CA ALA A 7 3.33 -24.42 -11.90
C ALA A 7 4.38 -24.23 -13.00
N LYS A 8 4.51 -23.02 -13.54
CA LYS A 8 5.80 -22.56 -14.06
C LYS A 8 6.73 -22.37 -12.86
N GLY A 9 7.92 -22.97 -12.95
CA GLY A 9 8.98 -22.88 -11.94
C GLY A 9 9.42 -21.42 -11.66
N PRO A 10 10.22 -21.21 -10.61
CA PRO A 10 10.57 -19.89 -10.11
C PRO A 10 11.47 -19.17 -11.12
N ASP A 11 10.89 -18.22 -11.85
CA ASP A 11 11.70 -17.14 -12.41
C ASP A 11 12.15 -16.28 -11.22
N THR A 12 13.45 -16.10 -11.09
CA THR A 12 14.08 -15.49 -9.92
C THR A 12 13.51 -14.10 -9.69
N GLY A 13 13.11 -13.84 -8.44
CA GLY A 13 12.54 -12.56 -7.99
C GLY A 13 13.56 -11.42 -7.98
N ASP A 14 14.12 -11.11 -9.14
CA ASP A 14 14.95 -9.94 -9.35
C ASP A 14 14.08 -8.68 -9.42
N ALA A 15 14.68 -7.54 -9.11
CA ALA A 15 14.05 -6.23 -9.27
C ALA A 15 13.49 -6.10 -10.70
N PRO A 16 12.33 -5.44 -10.88
CA PRO A 16 11.71 -5.28 -12.19
C PRO A 16 12.70 -4.68 -13.20
N GLY A 17 12.65 -5.17 -14.44
CA GLY A 17 13.53 -4.67 -15.49
C GLY A 17 13.31 -3.18 -15.74
N ARG A 18 14.37 -2.41 -15.97
CA ARG A 18 14.26 -0.96 -16.26
C ARG A 18 13.30 -0.67 -17.41
N GLU A 19 13.25 -1.54 -18.41
CA GLU A 19 12.33 -1.44 -19.54
C GLU A 19 10.86 -1.64 -19.14
N GLU A 20 10.56 -2.62 -18.28
CA GLU A 20 9.20 -2.84 -17.76
C GLU A 20 8.71 -1.63 -16.95
N ILE A 21 9.60 -1.05 -16.13
CA ILE A 21 9.32 0.19 -15.38
C ILE A 21 9.02 1.34 -16.35
N ALA A 22 9.85 1.54 -17.37
CA ALA A 22 9.65 2.61 -18.35
C ALA A 22 8.33 2.44 -19.13
N LEU A 23 8.01 1.21 -19.55
CA LEU A 23 6.74 0.90 -20.23
C LEU A 23 5.53 1.14 -19.31
N PHE A 24 5.62 0.78 -18.04
CA PHE A 24 4.58 1.07 -17.07
C PHE A 24 4.43 2.57 -16.83
N ALA A 25 5.55 3.29 -16.65
CA ALA A 25 5.59 4.72 -16.44
C ALA A 25 4.90 5.49 -17.61
N ALA A 26 5.21 5.10 -18.85
CA ALA A 26 4.57 5.67 -20.05
C ALA A 26 3.04 5.45 -20.10
N SER A 27 2.50 4.53 -19.30
CA SER A 27 1.06 4.31 -19.18
C SER A 27 0.38 5.18 -18.13
N LEU A 28 1.14 5.74 -17.17
CA LEU A 28 0.61 6.53 -16.05
C LEU A 28 -0.26 7.71 -16.49
N PRO A 29 0.11 8.52 -17.50
CA PRO A 29 -0.72 9.65 -17.92
C PRO A 29 -2.15 9.24 -18.34
N ARG A 30 -2.30 8.05 -18.93
CA ARG A 30 -3.62 7.53 -19.34
C ARG A 30 -4.48 7.07 -18.16
N LEU A 31 -3.88 6.88 -16.98
CA LEU A 31 -4.57 6.49 -15.76
C LEU A 31 -5.10 7.69 -14.97
N HIS A 32 -4.55 8.90 -15.21
CA HIS A 32 -4.80 10.10 -14.40
C HIS A 32 -6.29 10.43 -14.28
N ASP A 33 -6.98 10.61 -15.40
CA ASP A 33 -8.37 11.09 -15.41
C ASP A 33 -9.33 10.12 -14.71
N ALA A 34 -9.19 8.82 -15.02
CA ALA A 34 -10.00 7.78 -14.40
C ALA A 34 -9.76 7.72 -12.88
N ALA A 35 -8.50 7.85 -12.45
CA ALA A 35 -8.16 7.87 -11.04
C ALA A 35 -8.73 9.09 -10.32
N LEU A 36 -8.54 10.30 -10.86
CA LEU A 36 -9.08 11.52 -10.29
C LEU A 36 -10.60 11.45 -10.16
N HIS A 37 -11.29 11.06 -11.24
CA HIS A 37 -12.74 10.92 -11.24
C HIS A 37 -13.21 9.95 -10.16
N LEU A 38 -12.58 8.79 -10.02
CA LEU A 38 -12.94 7.82 -8.99
C LEU A 38 -12.70 8.34 -7.58
N ILE A 39 -11.58 9.00 -7.33
CA ILE A 39 -11.16 9.43 -5.98
C ILE A 39 -11.96 10.65 -5.53
N GLN A 40 -12.12 11.65 -6.40
CA GLN A 40 -12.90 12.87 -6.13
C GLN A 40 -14.40 12.56 -6.02
N GLY A 41 -14.90 11.55 -6.75
CA GLY A 41 -16.30 11.12 -6.68
C GLY A 41 -16.71 10.41 -5.39
N ARG A 42 -15.77 10.13 -4.47
CA ARG A 42 -16.11 9.47 -3.19
C ARG A 42 -16.71 10.47 -2.20
N LYS A 43 -17.82 10.07 -1.56
CA LYS A 43 -18.46 10.84 -0.48
C LYS A 43 -17.49 11.25 0.64
N THR A 44 -16.58 10.33 1.00
CA THR A 44 -15.49 10.62 1.93
C THR A 44 -14.19 10.66 1.14
N SER A 45 -13.47 11.79 1.19
CA SER A 45 -12.20 11.95 0.49
C SER A 45 -11.18 10.90 0.96
N PRO A 46 -10.75 9.96 0.09
CA PRO A 46 -9.75 8.96 0.44
C PRO A 46 -8.41 9.60 0.79
N VAL A 47 -8.06 10.68 0.09
CA VAL A 47 -6.84 11.48 0.33
C VAL A 47 -6.91 12.13 1.70
N GLY A 48 -8.03 12.77 2.05
CA GLY A 48 -8.21 13.39 3.35
C GLY A 48 -8.13 12.38 4.51
N VAL A 49 -8.70 11.18 4.34
CA VAL A 49 -8.59 10.11 5.35
C VAL A 49 -7.15 9.62 5.49
N CYS A 50 -6.44 9.41 4.37
CA CYS A 50 -5.04 9.01 4.38
C CYS A 50 -4.18 10.03 5.16
N VAL A 51 -4.32 11.32 4.86
CA VAL A 51 -3.61 12.41 5.56
C VAL A 51 -3.96 12.43 7.05
N ALA A 52 -5.24 12.28 7.40
CA ALA A 52 -5.68 12.29 8.80
C ALA A 52 -5.10 11.12 9.59
N LEU A 53 -5.02 9.92 9.00
CA LEU A 53 -4.40 8.76 9.63
C LEU A 53 -2.90 9.00 9.84
N ALA A 54 -2.17 9.41 8.80
CA ALA A 54 -0.72 9.67 8.89
C ALA A 54 -0.36 10.72 9.94
N ARG A 55 -1.17 11.78 10.07
CA ARG A 55 -0.94 12.84 11.07
C ARG A 55 -1.22 12.42 12.50
N SER A 56 -2.19 11.54 12.72
CA SER A 56 -2.67 11.21 14.07
C SER A 56 -1.98 9.99 14.68
N VAL A 57 -1.42 9.09 13.85
CA VAL A 57 -0.87 7.81 14.33
C VAL A 57 0.20 7.98 15.41
N GLY A 58 1.08 8.97 15.29
CA GLY A 58 2.16 9.18 16.26
C GLY A 58 1.69 9.73 17.62
N ALA A 59 0.51 10.36 17.68
CA ALA A 59 0.03 11.05 18.88
C ALA A 59 -0.97 10.23 19.71
N VAL A 60 -1.41 9.07 19.21
CA VAL A 60 -2.51 8.30 19.80
C VAL A 60 -2.05 6.88 20.09
N ASP A 61 -2.10 6.43 21.35
CA ASP A 61 -1.92 5.02 21.72
C ASP A 61 -3.05 4.17 21.12
N LEU A 62 -2.71 3.25 20.20
CA LEU A 62 -3.63 2.40 19.47
C LEU A 62 -4.17 1.23 20.30
N THR A 63 -3.56 0.95 21.45
CA THR A 63 -4.00 -0.09 22.39
C THR A 63 -5.00 0.44 23.40
N ALA A 64 -4.88 1.73 23.77
CA ALA A 64 -5.78 2.40 24.71
C ALA A 64 -7.14 2.79 24.10
N GLU A 65 -8.04 3.23 24.99
CA GLU A 65 -9.37 3.75 24.62
C GLU A 65 -9.28 4.99 23.72
N ALA A 66 -8.29 5.87 23.95
CA ALA A 66 -8.02 7.02 23.09
C ALA A 66 -7.75 6.63 21.62
N GLY A 67 -7.28 5.41 21.37
CA GLY A 67 -7.07 4.84 20.04
C GLY A 67 -8.32 4.43 19.29
N GLN A 68 -9.49 4.34 19.93
CA GLN A 68 -10.70 3.81 19.30
C GLN A 68 -11.10 4.56 18.01
N ASP A 69 -11.01 5.89 18.02
CA ASP A 69 -11.39 6.68 16.86
C ASP A 69 -10.43 6.49 15.68
N PHE A 70 -9.13 6.38 15.95
CA PHE A 70 -8.15 6.02 14.93
C PHE A 70 -8.45 4.63 14.36
N ARG A 71 -8.63 3.62 15.24
CA ARG A 71 -8.93 2.24 14.84
C ARG A 71 -10.18 2.16 13.96
N ARG A 72 -11.23 2.90 14.32
CA ARG A 72 -12.49 2.98 13.55
C ARG A 72 -12.26 3.56 12.15
N ARG A 73 -11.52 4.67 12.06
CA ARG A 73 -11.18 5.32 10.77
C ARG A 73 -10.32 4.41 9.90
N PHE A 74 -9.26 3.83 10.46
CA PHE A 74 -8.37 2.90 9.77
C PHE A 74 -9.15 1.68 9.27
N ASN A 75 -9.94 1.05 10.15
CA ASN A 75 -10.74 -0.13 9.78
C ASN A 75 -11.75 0.18 8.68
N GLY A 76 -12.43 1.33 8.75
CA GLY A 76 -13.41 1.75 7.75
C GLY A 76 -12.75 2.05 6.40
N PHE A 77 -11.63 2.77 6.42
CA PHE A 77 -10.90 3.15 5.22
C PHE A 77 -10.32 1.94 4.48
N TYR A 78 -9.68 1.03 5.22
CA TYR A 78 -9.02 -0.14 4.65
C TYR A 78 -9.88 -1.41 4.65
N GLY A 79 -11.14 -1.33 5.07
CA GLY A 79 -12.08 -2.45 5.03
C GLY A 79 -11.73 -3.62 5.97
N VAL A 80 -11.18 -3.34 7.16
CA VAL A 80 -10.80 -4.37 8.16
C VAL A 80 -12.04 -4.99 8.81
N ARG A 81 -12.44 -6.17 8.33
CA ARG A 81 -13.64 -6.92 8.81
C ARG A 81 -13.34 -8.04 9.80
N ARG A 82 -12.13 -8.05 10.38
CA ARG A 82 -11.69 -9.08 11.33
C ARG A 82 -12.35 -8.91 12.71
N ASN A 83 -12.37 -9.99 13.50
CA ASN A 83 -12.98 -10.01 14.83
C ASN A 83 -12.15 -9.24 15.88
N GLY A 84 -12.68 -9.11 17.10
CA GLY A 84 -12.03 -8.37 18.19
C GLY A 84 -10.62 -8.86 18.52
N ALA A 85 -10.45 -10.18 18.73
CA ALA A 85 -9.15 -10.77 19.06
C ALA A 85 -8.08 -10.51 17.98
N TRP A 86 -8.46 -10.62 16.70
CA TRP A 86 -7.54 -10.29 15.61
C TRP A 86 -7.19 -8.79 15.60
N ARG A 87 -8.19 -7.91 15.80
CA ARG A 87 -7.96 -6.46 15.80
C ARG A 87 -7.05 -6.05 16.96
N GLU A 88 -7.24 -6.64 18.13
CA GLU A 88 -6.34 -6.45 19.27
C GLU A 88 -4.91 -6.86 18.89
N ALA A 89 -4.74 -8.05 18.29
CA ALA A 89 -3.43 -8.50 17.82
C ALA A 89 -2.76 -7.54 16.84
N PHE A 90 -3.52 -7.10 15.85
CA PHE A 90 -3.07 -6.17 14.83
C PHE A 90 -2.69 -4.80 15.41
N TYR A 91 -3.53 -4.21 16.25
CA TYR A 91 -3.27 -2.87 16.80
C TYR A 91 -2.20 -2.86 17.88
N SER A 92 -2.01 -3.95 18.64
CA SER A 92 -0.83 -4.08 19.50
C SER A 92 0.47 -4.11 18.70
N ALA A 93 0.52 -4.89 17.62
CA ALA A 93 1.69 -4.92 16.74
C ALA A 93 1.92 -3.55 16.09
N PHE A 94 0.84 -2.90 15.63
CA PHE A 94 0.91 -1.58 15.03
C PHE A 94 1.44 -0.50 16.01
N GLU A 95 1.01 -0.55 17.27
CA GLU A 95 1.54 0.35 18.31
C GLU A 95 3.03 0.12 18.56
N ALA A 96 3.43 -1.14 18.73
CA ALA A 96 4.83 -1.50 18.99
C ALA A 96 5.76 -0.99 17.88
N MET A 97 5.32 -1.05 16.62
CA MET A 97 6.11 -0.59 15.48
C MET A 97 6.38 0.92 15.47
N LYS A 98 5.65 1.75 16.22
CA LYS A 98 5.91 3.20 16.26
C LYS A 98 7.27 3.56 16.84
N ALA A 99 7.74 2.75 17.79
CA ALA A 99 9.00 2.97 18.49
C ALA A 99 10.20 2.36 17.75
N GLU A 100 9.96 1.53 16.74
CA GLU A 100 11.02 0.87 15.99
C GLU A 100 11.78 1.88 15.12
N THR A 101 13.02 1.54 14.76
CA THR A 101 13.85 2.31 13.84
C THR A 101 14.40 1.38 12.76
N GLY A 102 14.53 1.86 11.53
CA GLY A 102 15.01 1.02 10.43
C GLY A 102 14.23 1.24 9.14
N SER A 103 14.53 0.40 8.15
CA SER A 103 13.92 0.45 6.82
C SER A 103 12.49 -0.05 6.82
N ALA A 104 11.70 0.36 5.82
CA ALA A 104 10.33 -0.09 5.61
C ALA A 104 10.19 -1.63 5.58
N ASP A 105 11.19 -2.33 5.07
CA ASP A 105 11.19 -3.80 4.99
C ASP A 105 11.31 -4.45 6.37
N ILE A 106 12.17 -3.91 7.24
CA ILE A 106 12.27 -4.37 8.64
C ILE A 106 10.94 -4.18 9.35
N PHE A 107 10.26 -3.05 9.09
CA PHE A 107 8.95 -2.75 9.67
C PHE A 107 7.88 -3.73 9.21
N PHE A 108 7.85 -3.98 7.90
CA PHE A 108 6.92 -4.92 7.31
C PHE A 108 7.15 -6.32 7.86
N ASP A 109 8.38 -6.83 7.82
CA ASP A 109 8.72 -8.18 8.29
C ASP A 109 8.40 -8.37 9.78
N GLY A 110 8.79 -7.40 10.62
CA GLY A 110 8.52 -7.44 12.06
C GLY A 110 7.03 -7.43 12.38
N MET A 111 6.26 -6.54 11.75
CA MET A 111 4.81 -6.48 11.96
C MET A 111 4.10 -7.72 11.40
N LEU A 112 4.55 -8.23 10.25
CA LEU A 112 4.00 -9.43 9.62
C LEU A 112 4.17 -10.65 10.51
N ALA A 113 5.37 -10.84 11.07
CA ALA A 113 5.65 -11.90 12.04
C ALA A 113 4.79 -11.76 13.30
N ALA A 114 4.73 -10.56 13.91
CA ALA A 114 3.96 -10.32 15.12
C ALA A 114 2.44 -10.61 14.94
N VAL A 115 1.87 -10.25 13.79
CA VAL A 115 0.48 -10.56 13.46
C VAL A 115 0.29 -12.06 13.20
N PHE A 116 1.23 -12.69 12.49
CA PHE A 116 1.17 -14.12 12.20
C PHE A 116 1.25 -14.97 13.47
N ASP A 117 2.18 -14.70 14.37
CA ASP A 117 2.37 -15.47 15.59
C ASP A 117 1.12 -15.48 16.48
N ARG A 118 0.37 -14.37 16.50
CA ARG A 118 -0.85 -14.24 17.30
C ARG A 118 -2.11 -14.72 16.61
N THR A 119 -2.14 -14.82 15.28
CA THR A 119 -3.38 -15.06 14.52
C THR A 119 -3.33 -16.26 13.59
N GLY A 120 -2.14 -16.79 13.30
CA GLY A 120 -1.89 -17.83 12.30
C GLY A 120 -2.08 -17.36 10.85
N ARG A 121 -2.13 -16.04 10.60
CA ARG A 121 -2.47 -15.47 9.29
C ARG A 121 -1.43 -14.42 8.90
N THR A 122 -0.93 -14.51 7.66
CA THR A 122 0.09 -13.59 7.13
C THR A 122 -0.45 -12.16 6.97
N GLU A 123 -1.68 -11.97 6.50
CA GLU A 123 -2.35 -10.64 6.44
C GLU A 123 -1.53 -9.49 5.80
N ALA A 124 -0.64 -9.81 4.84
CA ALA A 124 0.30 -8.87 4.21
C ALA A 124 -0.33 -7.56 3.71
N SER A 125 -1.56 -7.61 3.22
CA SER A 125 -2.27 -6.41 2.77
C SER A 125 -2.56 -5.43 3.90
N PHE A 126 -3.01 -5.91 5.07
CA PHE A 126 -3.28 -5.04 6.22
C PHE A 126 -1.99 -4.53 6.86
N VAL A 127 -0.96 -5.38 6.92
CA VAL A 127 0.36 -5.00 7.45
C VAL A 127 0.98 -3.89 6.60
N SER A 128 1.05 -4.04 5.28
CA SER A 128 1.59 -2.97 4.40
C SER A 128 0.81 -1.65 4.51
N LYS A 129 -0.51 -1.69 4.73
CA LYS A 129 -1.33 -0.49 4.99
C LYS A 129 -0.98 0.21 6.30
N ALA A 130 -0.68 -0.55 7.36
CA ALA A 130 -0.21 0.01 8.63
C ALA A 130 1.21 0.60 8.49
N VAL A 131 2.12 -0.13 7.84
CA VAL A 131 3.48 0.35 7.55
C VAL A 131 3.43 1.65 6.75
N ALA A 132 2.61 1.73 5.69
CA ALA A 132 2.44 2.95 4.89
C ALA A 132 1.88 4.16 5.66
N VAL A 133 1.20 3.95 6.80
CA VAL A 133 0.75 5.03 7.69
C VAL A 133 1.90 5.54 8.57
N LEU A 134 2.83 4.68 8.98
CA LEU A 134 4.02 5.05 9.77
C LEU A 134 5.19 5.53 8.91
N ARG A 135 5.26 5.03 7.68
CA ARG A 135 6.34 5.20 6.71
C ARG A 135 5.69 5.53 5.37
N PRO A 136 5.32 6.80 5.10
CA PRO A 136 4.59 7.19 3.89
C PRO A 136 5.25 6.80 2.57
N GLU A 137 6.57 6.62 2.58
CA GLU A 137 7.40 6.11 1.49
C GLU A 137 7.20 4.61 1.21
N SER A 138 6.53 3.87 2.09
CA SER A 138 6.31 2.43 1.92
C SER A 138 5.16 2.16 0.97
N PRO A 139 5.25 1.16 0.06
CA PRO A 139 4.14 0.78 -0.83
C PRO A 139 3.02 0.07 -0.06
N ILE A 140 1.82 -0.02 -0.67
CA ILE A 140 0.70 -0.78 -0.12
C ILE A 140 0.49 -2.03 -0.97
N ILE A 141 0.43 -3.20 -0.33
CA ILE A 141 -0.04 -4.41 -0.98
C ILE A 141 -1.56 -4.34 -1.05
N ASP A 142 -2.09 -3.99 -2.21
CA ASP A 142 -3.53 -4.02 -2.50
C ASP A 142 -3.83 -4.99 -3.66
N SER A 143 -4.97 -5.65 -3.63
CA SER A 143 -5.35 -6.59 -4.69
C SER A 143 -5.53 -5.91 -6.04
N VAL A 144 -6.04 -4.67 -6.07
CA VAL A 144 -6.24 -3.91 -7.31
C VAL A 144 -4.89 -3.46 -7.87
N VAL A 145 -4.03 -2.90 -7.01
CA VAL A 145 -2.68 -2.47 -7.37
C VAL A 145 -1.87 -3.66 -7.89
N ARG A 146 -1.85 -4.78 -7.16
CA ARG A 146 -1.17 -6.02 -7.58
C ARG A 146 -1.67 -6.51 -8.93
N ALA A 147 -2.99 -6.59 -9.12
CA ALA A 147 -3.56 -7.07 -10.37
C ALA A 147 -3.18 -6.19 -11.58
N ARG A 148 -2.95 -4.89 -11.37
CA ARG A 148 -2.57 -3.95 -12.43
C ARG A 148 -1.07 -3.98 -12.71
N LEU A 149 -0.25 -4.13 -11.68
CA LEU A 149 1.20 -4.30 -11.82
C LEU A 149 1.54 -5.63 -12.50
N ALA A 150 0.92 -6.73 -12.07
CA ALA A 150 1.17 -8.08 -12.61
C ALA A 150 0.78 -8.24 -14.10
N LYS A 151 -0.01 -7.30 -14.66
CA LYS A 151 -0.30 -7.27 -16.10
C LYS A 151 0.81 -6.63 -16.94
N ARG A 152 1.75 -5.93 -16.32
CA ARG A 152 2.70 -5.03 -16.99
C ARG A 152 4.15 -5.24 -16.57
N ILE A 153 4.38 -5.80 -15.39
CA ILE A 153 5.70 -6.01 -14.81
C ILE A 153 5.70 -7.43 -14.22
N SER A 154 6.76 -8.19 -14.50
CA SER A 154 6.96 -9.50 -13.88
C SER A 154 7.08 -9.35 -12.36
N ALA A 155 6.26 -10.11 -11.63
CA ALA A 155 6.16 -10.02 -10.18
C ALA A 155 6.47 -11.38 -9.54
N PRO A 156 7.14 -11.40 -8.37
CA PRO A 156 7.34 -12.63 -7.64
C PRO A 156 6.00 -13.20 -7.17
N PRO A 157 5.94 -14.52 -6.90
CA PRO A 157 4.72 -15.16 -6.43
C PRO A 157 4.21 -14.51 -5.14
N PHE A 158 2.95 -14.10 -5.15
CA PHE A 158 2.26 -13.60 -3.96
C PHE A 158 1.40 -14.69 -3.32
N GLY A 159 1.76 -15.10 -2.10
CA GLY A 159 1.02 -16.09 -1.30
C GLY A 159 1.93 -17.18 -0.74
N GLY A 160 1.43 -18.03 0.15
CA GLY A 160 2.17 -19.21 0.62
C GLY A 160 3.09 -19.03 1.83
N GLY A 161 3.00 -17.93 2.58
CA GLY A 161 3.70 -17.78 3.86
C GLY A 161 4.30 -16.40 4.08
N LEU A 162 5.04 -16.24 5.18
CA LEU A 162 5.71 -14.99 5.54
C LEU A 162 6.79 -14.61 4.53
N GLU A 163 7.62 -15.58 4.13
CA GLU A 163 8.74 -15.35 3.21
C GLU A 163 8.30 -14.79 1.86
N ASN A 164 7.30 -15.39 1.22
CA ASN A 164 6.77 -14.90 -0.06
C ASN A 164 6.11 -13.52 0.07
N ALA A 165 5.46 -13.24 1.21
CA ALA A 165 4.89 -11.92 1.47
C ALA A 165 5.99 -10.85 1.62
N SER A 166 7.07 -11.17 2.34
CA SER A 166 8.25 -10.31 2.49
C SER A 166 8.97 -10.09 1.17
N ALA A 167 9.22 -11.14 0.39
CA ALA A 167 9.84 -11.04 -0.94
C ALA A 167 9.00 -10.17 -1.88
N TYR A 168 7.68 -10.37 -1.91
CA TYR A 168 6.79 -9.53 -2.70
C TYR A 168 6.79 -8.07 -2.23
N TYR A 169 6.84 -7.82 -0.93
CA TYR A 169 6.88 -6.46 -0.40
C TYR A 169 8.16 -5.72 -0.81
N ARG A 170 9.34 -6.36 -0.72
CA ARG A 170 10.61 -5.78 -1.17
C ARG A 170 10.60 -5.47 -2.66
N TRP A 171 10.14 -6.42 -3.48
CA TRP A 171 9.95 -6.18 -4.92
C TRP A 171 9.00 -5.00 -5.19
N LEU A 172 7.90 -4.89 -4.43
CA LEU A 172 6.96 -3.79 -4.58
C LEU A 172 7.59 -2.46 -4.16
N SER A 173 8.44 -2.45 -3.14
CA SER A 173 9.21 -1.27 -2.72
C SER A 173 10.11 -0.80 -3.86
N ASP A 174 10.85 -1.72 -4.49
CA ASP A 174 11.74 -1.41 -5.63
C ASP A 174 10.95 -0.88 -6.84
N VAL A 175 9.78 -1.46 -7.13
CA VAL A 175 8.86 -0.98 -8.18
C VAL A 175 8.44 0.46 -7.90
N PHE A 176 7.95 0.75 -6.69
CA PHE A 176 7.47 2.08 -6.34
C PHE A 176 8.60 3.11 -6.31
N GLU A 177 9.78 2.73 -5.81
CA GLU A 177 10.97 3.58 -5.80
C GLU A 177 11.44 3.91 -7.21
N SER A 178 11.40 2.94 -8.12
CA SER A 178 11.77 3.13 -9.53
C SER A 178 10.74 3.99 -10.26
N LEU A 179 9.44 3.72 -10.07
CA LEU A 179 8.36 4.52 -10.64
C LEU A 179 8.36 5.95 -10.12
N GLY A 180 8.61 6.15 -8.82
CA GLY A 180 8.67 7.49 -8.21
C GLY A 180 9.75 8.40 -8.78
N ARG A 181 10.72 7.85 -9.52
CA ARG A 181 11.80 8.61 -10.17
C ARG A 181 11.53 8.98 -11.63
N THR A 182 10.41 8.54 -12.21
CA THR A 182 10.13 8.84 -13.62
C THR A 182 9.48 10.22 -13.78
N GLU A 183 9.61 10.80 -14.97
CA GLU A 183 9.00 12.09 -15.28
C GLU A 183 7.47 12.02 -15.21
N GLU A 184 6.87 10.90 -15.58
CA GLU A 184 5.42 10.69 -15.54
C GLU A 184 4.87 10.65 -14.11
N ALA A 185 5.61 10.02 -13.18
CA ALA A 185 5.24 10.07 -11.77
C ALA A 185 5.34 11.49 -11.19
N GLY A 186 6.35 12.25 -11.60
CA GLY A 186 6.48 13.67 -11.26
C GLY A 186 5.31 14.49 -11.81
N ALA A 187 4.97 14.31 -13.08
CA ALA A 187 3.83 14.98 -13.72
C ALA A 187 2.51 14.63 -13.03
N TRP A 188 2.29 13.35 -12.69
CA TRP A 188 1.15 12.94 -11.89
C TRP A 188 1.11 13.63 -10.53
N SER A 189 2.25 13.74 -9.84
CA SER A 189 2.29 14.40 -8.53
C SER A 189 1.79 15.85 -8.61
N VAL A 190 2.15 16.58 -9.66
CA VAL A 190 1.68 17.96 -9.88
C VAL A 190 0.17 17.98 -10.08
N VAL A 191 -0.34 17.15 -10.99
CA VAL A 191 -1.79 17.03 -11.26
C VAL A 191 -2.57 16.64 -10.01
N PHE A 192 -2.03 15.71 -9.21
CA PHE A 192 -2.63 15.30 -7.95
C PHE A 192 -2.69 16.47 -6.95
N ASP A 193 -1.60 17.23 -6.82
CA ASP A 193 -1.53 18.36 -5.87
C ASP A 193 -2.51 19.47 -6.25
N GLU A 194 -2.69 19.74 -7.54
CA GLU A 194 -3.71 20.67 -8.04
C GLU A 194 -5.12 20.15 -7.76
N ALA A 195 -5.38 18.87 -8.03
CA ALA A 195 -6.71 18.25 -7.87
C ALA A 195 -7.18 18.12 -6.40
N PHE A 196 -6.25 18.16 -5.45
CA PHE A 196 -6.51 18.07 -4.01
C PHE A 196 -5.96 19.27 -3.23
N ALA A 197 -5.83 20.43 -3.86
CA ALA A 197 -5.32 21.65 -3.25
C ALA A 197 -6.15 22.13 -2.03
N ASP A 198 -7.44 21.77 -1.99
CA ASP A 198 -8.36 22.08 -0.90
C ASP A 198 -8.27 21.10 0.28
N VAL A 199 -7.55 19.98 0.14
CA VAL A 199 -7.35 18.98 1.19
C VAL A 199 -6.06 19.29 1.96
N PRO A 200 -6.15 19.77 3.23
CA PRO A 200 -4.97 20.21 3.96
C PRO A 200 -3.98 19.06 4.17
N GLY A 201 -2.77 19.19 3.65
CA GLY A 201 -1.71 18.18 3.74
C GLY A 201 -1.64 17.17 2.60
N ALA A 202 -2.53 17.24 1.61
CA ALA A 202 -2.46 16.36 0.44
C ALA A 202 -1.15 16.56 -0.34
N ALA A 203 -0.72 17.81 -0.55
CA ALA A 203 0.53 18.13 -1.24
C ALA A 203 1.78 17.54 -0.56
N SER A 204 1.74 17.36 0.76
CA SER A 204 2.83 16.79 1.57
C SER A 204 2.88 15.26 1.56
N LEU A 205 1.93 14.59 0.90
CA LEU A 205 1.98 13.14 0.75
C LEU A 205 3.21 12.74 -0.06
N HIS A 206 3.89 11.68 0.38
CA HIS A 206 4.99 11.10 -0.40
C HIS A 206 4.50 10.66 -1.79
N ILE A 207 5.35 10.78 -2.80
CA ILE A 207 5.00 10.45 -4.19
C ILE A 207 4.46 9.02 -4.34
N HIS A 208 4.95 8.07 -3.54
CA HIS A 208 4.43 6.69 -3.53
C HIS A 208 2.96 6.60 -3.11
N ARG A 209 2.47 7.47 -2.22
CA ARG A 209 1.03 7.51 -1.87
C ARG A 209 0.20 8.07 -3.02
N LYS A 210 0.71 9.09 -3.72
CA LYS A 210 0.05 9.65 -4.91
C LYS A 210 -0.02 8.61 -6.03
N LEU A 211 1.08 7.89 -6.27
CA LEU A 211 1.14 6.78 -7.23
C LEU A 211 0.19 5.64 -6.85
N ASP A 212 0.09 5.30 -5.56
CA ASP A 212 -0.85 4.27 -5.10
C ASP A 212 -2.30 4.66 -5.43
N PHE A 213 -2.69 5.92 -5.20
CA PHE A 213 -3.99 6.43 -5.61
C PHE A 213 -4.20 6.35 -7.13
N LEU A 214 -3.19 6.70 -7.93
CA LEU A 214 -3.26 6.58 -9.39
C LEU A 214 -3.47 5.14 -9.84
N ILE A 215 -2.60 4.24 -9.36
CA ILE A 215 -2.61 2.84 -9.76
C ILE A 215 -3.84 2.14 -9.20
N TRP A 216 -4.39 2.55 -8.06
CA TRP A 216 -5.65 2.03 -7.54
C TRP A 216 -6.87 2.57 -8.30
N GLY A 217 -6.88 3.87 -8.59
CA GLY A 217 -8.03 4.57 -9.15
C GLY A 217 -8.14 4.54 -10.66
N GLY A 218 -7.04 4.32 -11.39
CA GLY A 218 -7.01 4.29 -12.85
C GLY A 218 -7.90 3.19 -13.42
N THR A 219 -7.99 3.07 -14.74
CA THR A 219 -8.64 1.93 -15.39
C THR A 219 -7.58 0.97 -15.93
N SER A 220 -7.96 -0.29 -16.20
CA SER A 220 -7.13 -1.06 -17.14
C SER A 220 -7.30 -0.39 -18.48
N VAL A 221 -6.31 0.39 -18.91
CA VAL A 221 -6.19 0.72 -20.34
C VAL A 221 -5.67 -0.56 -20.97
N ASP A 222 -6.57 -1.22 -21.71
CA ASP A 222 -6.28 -2.39 -22.54
C ASP A 222 -5.24 -2.04 -23.61
#